data_AF-A0A8J5GWJ1-F1
#
_entry.id   AF-A0A8J5GWJ1-F1
#
_cell.length_a   1.000
_cell.length_b   1.000
_cell.length_c   1.000
_cell.angle_alpha   90.00
_cell.angle_beta   90.00
_cell.angle_gamma   90.00
#
_symmetry.space_group_name_H-M   'P 1'
#
loop_
_entity.id
_entity.type
_entity.pdbx_description
1 polymer ?
#
loop_
_entity_poly.entity_id
_entity_poly.type
_entity_poly.pdbx_seq_one_letter_code
_entity_poly.pdbx_strand_id
1 'polypeptide(L)'
;MMCFESIRAVLTAGAARVRACRFYIDDVPIREVVRTEAMGGDFPAKPMSVYATIWDGSSWATAYGRIKINYKYAPYTAEFGDLVLRGCRVDPIRQMAVEAADRCAESVEELMSADFALLTPRKRAAMRRFRERYMIYCFCYDQHRYGNVAFPDCDYVSSEHSRFGEWGDNKVPPREVRARSVPRRRSRKPSSVDDRQILD
;
A
#
# COMPACT_ATOMS: atom_id res chain seq x y z
N MET A 1 -9.80 8.40 8.58
CA MET A 1 -9.79 7.05 9.19
C MET A 1 -8.38 6.55 9.00
N MET A 2 -7.49 6.93 9.90
CA MET A 2 -6.17 6.33 10.01
C MET A 2 -6.35 5.13 10.93
N CYS A 3 -6.72 4.00 10.34
CA CYS A 3 -6.64 2.72 11.05
C CYS A 3 -5.22 2.22 10.85
N PHE A 4 -4.39 2.43 11.85
CA PHE A 4 -3.12 1.73 11.99
C PHE A 4 -3.11 1.11 13.37
N GLU A 5 -3.86 0.02 13.53
CA GLU A 5 -3.54 -0.97 14.54
C GLU A 5 -2.43 -1.85 13.96
N SER A 6 -1.29 -1.87 14.67
CA SER A 6 -0.06 -2.62 14.38
C SER A 6 0.32 -2.80 12.90
N ILE A 7 0.94 -1.78 12.28
CA ILE A 7 1.76 -2.04 11.09
C ILE A 7 3.06 -2.71 11.55
N ARG A 8 3.15 -4.03 11.42
CA ARG A 8 4.44 -4.71 11.43
C ARG A 8 5.09 -4.50 10.06
N ALA A 9 6.05 -3.58 9.99
CA ALA A 9 6.94 -3.44 8.84
C ALA A 9 8.20 -4.27 9.11
N VAL A 10 8.39 -5.35 8.35
CA VAL A 10 9.59 -6.20 8.45
C VAL A 10 10.65 -5.64 7.51
N LEU A 11 11.65 -4.97 8.07
CA LEU A 11 12.83 -4.51 7.33
C LEU A 11 13.95 -5.52 7.50
N THR A 12 14.23 -6.28 6.45
CA THR A 12 15.37 -7.21 6.40
C THR A 12 16.56 -6.49 5.76
N ALA A 13 17.74 -6.57 6.38
CA ALA A 13 18.97 -6.03 5.79
C ALA A 13 19.76 -7.14 5.09
N GLY A 14 20.32 -6.82 3.92
CA GLY A 14 21.12 -7.71 3.10
C GLY A 14 20.46 -8.04 1.76
N ALA A 15 20.80 -7.26 0.73
CA ALA A 15 20.27 -7.31 -0.63
C ALA A 15 20.17 -8.72 -1.27
N ALA A 16 21.01 -9.67 -0.86
CA ALA A 16 21.09 -10.99 -1.45
C ALA A 16 20.06 -12.01 -0.90
N ARG A 17 19.49 -11.79 0.29
CA ARG A 17 18.65 -12.80 0.97
C ARG A 17 17.18 -12.44 1.11
N VAL A 18 16.80 -11.18 0.91
CA VAL A 18 15.39 -10.76 0.98
C VAL A 18 14.62 -11.25 -0.23
N ARG A 19 13.63 -12.12 0.02
CA ARG A 19 12.81 -12.75 -1.03
C ARG A 19 11.45 -12.09 -1.21
N ALA A 20 10.92 -11.41 -0.19
CA ALA A 20 9.65 -10.71 -0.28
C ALA A 20 9.56 -9.60 0.78
N CYS A 21 8.80 -8.55 0.48
CA CYS A 21 8.31 -7.56 1.43
C CYS A 21 6.84 -7.86 1.74
N ARG A 22 6.47 -7.85 3.03
CA ARG A 22 5.10 -8.19 3.47
C ARG A 22 4.58 -7.13 4.41
N PHE A 23 3.30 -6.84 4.25
CA PHE A 23 2.56 -5.88 5.07
C PHE A 23 1.46 -6.61 5.81
N TYR A 24 1.36 -6.34 7.10
CA TYR A 24 0.39 -6.96 7.99
C TYR A 24 -0.44 -5.89 8.69
N ILE A 25 -1.68 -6.25 9.00
CA ILE A 25 -2.49 -5.64 10.05
C ILE A 25 -2.73 -6.77 11.05
N ASP A 26 -2.32 -6.57 12.29
CA ASP A 26 -2.22 -7.61 13.29
C ASP A 26 -1.41 -8.82 12.76
N ASP A 27 -2.02 -10.00 12.68
CA ASP A 27 -1.43 -11.22 12.10
C ASP A 27 -2.00 -11.58 10.71
N VAL A 28 -2.78 -10.67 10.10
CA VAL A 28 -3.36 -10.85 8.77
C VAL A 28 -2.49 -10.16 7.71
N PRO A 29 -1.91 -10.90 6.75
CA PRO A 29 -1.19 -10.26 5.66
C PRO A 29 -2.18 -9.53 4.75
N ILE A 30 -1.82 -8.32 4.31
CA ILE A 30 -2.66 -7.49 3.43
C ILE A 30 -2.03 -7.25 2.06
N ARG A 31 -0.69 -7.35 1.97
CA ARG A 31 0.07 -7.28 0.71
C ARG A 31 1.38 -8.05 0.86
N GLU A 32 1.75 -8.77 -0.20
CA GLU A 32 3.07 -9.36 -0.39
C GLU A 32 3.64 -8.82 -1.71
N VAL A 33 4.92 -8.44 -1.69
CA VAL A 33 5.71 -8.07 -2.86
C VAL A 33 6.86 -9.07 -2.93
N VAL A 34 6.77 -10.05 -3.82
CA VAL A 34 7.82 -11.06 -4.01
C VAL A 34 8.88 -10.50 -4.94
N ARG A 35 10.15 -10.64 -4.56
CA ARG A 35 11.27 -10.25 -5.42
C ARG A 35 11.28 -11.18 -6.64
N THR A 36 11.16 -10.60 -7.82
CA THR A 36 11.33 -11.30 -9.11
C THR A 36 12.50 -10.69 -9.88
N GLU A 37 13.08 -11.44 -10.82
CA GLU A 37 14.15 -10.92 -11.68
C GLU A 37 13.68 -9.73 -12.52
N ALA A 38 12.41 -9.76 -12.96
CA ALA A 38 11.79 -8.68 -13.72
C ALA A 38 11.68 -7.36 -12.96
N MET A 39 11.73 -7.36 -11.62
CA MET A 39 11.78 -6.13 -10.83
C MET A 39 13.14 -5.42 -10.91
N GLY A 40 14.22 -6.12 -11.27
CA GLY A 40 15.56 -5.54 -11.32
C GLY A 40 15.91 -4.72 -10.06
N GLY A 41 16.17 -3.42 -10.25
CA GLY A 41 16.49 -2.47 -9.18
C GLY A 41 15.29 -1.90 -8.41
N ASP A 42 14.05 -2.20 -8.82
CA ASP A 42 12.84 -1.66 -8.21
C ASP A 42 12.51 -2.34 -6.87
N PHE A 43 13.06 -3.54 -6.62
CA PHE A 43 12.92 -4.19 -5.34
C PHE A 43 13.81 -3.50 -4.28
N PRO A 44 13.29 -3.13 -3.10
CA PRO A 44 14.05 -2.41 -2.08
C PRO A 44 15.15 -3.31 -1.48
N ALA A 45 16.38 -3.13 -1.95
CA ALA A 45 17.54 -3.92 -1.53
C ALA A 45 18.59 -3.14 -0.72
N LYS A 46 18.42 -1.82 -0.59
CA LYS A 46 19.32 -0.95 0.17
C LYS A 46 18.92 -0.89 1.65
N PRO A 47 19.87 -0.60 2.57
CA PRO A 47 19.53 -0.31 3.97
C PRO A 47 18.47 0.80 4.08
N MET A 48 17.51 0.62 4.97
CA MET A 48 16.38 1.54 5.18
C MET A 48 16.31 1.99 6.64
N SER A 49 15.67 3.13 6.86
CA SER A 49 15.33 3.65 8.19
C SER A 49 13.81 3.63 8.37
N VAL A 50 13.35 3.46 9.61
CA VAL A 50 11.93 3.53 9.97
C VAL A 50 11.59 4.97 10.34
N TYR A 51 10.45 5.46 9.87
CA TYR A 51 9.90 6.76 10.21
C TYR A 51 8.43 6.62 10.61
N ALA A 52 8.01 7.40 11.60
CA ALA A 52 6.61 7.60 11.97
C ALA A 52 6.34 9.10 12.05
N THR A 53 5.39 9.60 11.27
CA THR A 53 5.09 11.04 11.17
C THR A 53 3.59 11.29 11.10
N ILE A 54 3.17 12.40 11.71
CA ILE A 54 1.82 12.98 11.54
C ILE A 54 2.02 14.28 10.76
N TRP A 55 1.32 14.44 9.64
CA TRP A 55 1.47 15.62 8.77
C TRP A 55 0.18 15.94 8.01
N ASP A 56 0.08 17.17 7.50
CA ASP A 56 -1.09 17.64 6.75
C ASP A 56 -1.06 17.20 5.27
N GLY A 57 -1.81 16.14 4.96
CA GLY A 57 -2.01 15.61 3.61
C GLY A 57 -3.23 16.17 2.87
N SER A 58 -3.76 17.34 3.25
CA SER A 58 -5.07 17.84 2.76
C SER A 58 -5.19 18.00 1.24
N SER A 59 -4.10 18.07 0.49
CA SER A 59 -4.14 18.11 -0.97
C SER A 59 -4.61 16.80 -1.61
N TRP A 60 -4.54 15.66 -0.91
CA TRP A 60 -4.85 14.33 -1.49
C TRP A 60 -5.50 13.32 -0.54
N ALA A 61 -5.23 13.37 0.77
CA ALA A 61 -5.49 12.26 1.71
C ALA A 61 -6.97 11.87 1.85
N THR A 62 -7.88 12.85 1.91
CA THR A 62 -9.31 12.62 2.17
C THR A 62 -10.17 12.99 0.98
N ALA A 63 -10.83 11.97 0.40
CA ALA A 63 -11.67 12.09 -0.80
C ALA A 63 -10.95 12.78 -1.97
N TYR A 64 -9.71 12.35 -2.26
CA TYR A 64 -8.84 12.95 -3.29
C TYR A 64 -8.57 14.44 -3.04
N GLY A 65 -8.47 14.84 -1.76
CA GLY A 65 -8.23 16.22 -1.34
C GLY A 65 -9.45 17.13 -1.31
N ARG A 66 -10.67 16.61 -1.53
CA ARG A 66 -11.91 17.41 -1.45
C ARG A 66 -12.27 17.82 -0.02
N ILE A 67 -11.95 16.98 0.95
CA ILE A 67 -12.15 17.27 2.37
C ILE A 67 -10.79 17.71 2.91
N LYS A 68 -10.70 18.94 3.42
CA LYS A 68 -9.48 19.50 4.01
C LYS A 68 -9.49 19.33 5.52
N ILE A 69 -8.31 19.33 6.13
CA ILE A 69 -8.16 19.39 7.59
C ILE A 69 -8.85 20.63 8.15
N ASN A 70 -9.46 20.52 9.33
CA ASN A 70 -10.08 21.64 10.03
C ASN A 70 -9.40 21.84 11.38
N TYR A 71 -8.39 22.71 11.41
CA TYR A 71 -7.53 22.98 12.56
C TYR A 71 -8.26 23.42 13.84
N LYS A 72 -9.56 23.75 13.78
CA LYS A 72 -10.39 23.95 14.98
C LYS A 72 -10.50 22.70 15.86
N TYR A 73 -10.29 21.51 15.28
CA TYR A 73 -10.30 20.23 16.01
C TYR A 73 -8.92 19.77 16.48
N ALA A 74 -7.90 20.64 16.41
CA ALA A 74 -6.59 20.33 16.96
C ALA A 74 -6.64 20.21 18.50
N PRO A 75 -5.73 19.43 19.12
CA PRO A 75 -4.60 18.72 18.51
C PRO A 75 -4.99 17.40 17.82
N TYR A 76 -4.25 17.04 16.77
CA TYR A 76 -4.34 15.73 16.13
C TYR A 76 -3.25 14.82 16.67
N THR A 77 -3.62 13.91 17.57
CA THR A 77 -2.69 13.02 18.25
C THR A 77 -2.74 11.62 17.65
N ALA A 78 -1.58 11.00 17.47
CA ALA A 78 -1.46 9.57 17.23
C ALA A 78 -0.53 8.97 18.29
N GLU A 79 -0.93 7.85 18.86
CA GLU A 79 -0.19 7.14 19.89
C GLU A 79 0.38 5.85 19.31
N PHE A 80 1.64 5.57 19.61
CA PHE A 80 2.33 4.38 19.16
C PHE A 80 2.87 3.64 20.38
N GLY A 81 2.54 2.36 20.50
CA GLY A 81 3.03 1.47 21.54
C GLY A 81 3.73 0.25 20.94
N ASP A 82 4.42 -0.52 21.80
CA ASP A 82 4.95 -1.85 21.48
C ASP A 82 5.80 -1.90 20.19
N LEU A 83 6.70 -0.93 20.03
CA LEU A 83 7.61 -0.89 18.89
C LEU A 83 8.55 -2.10 18.91
N VAL A 84 8.38 -2.99 17.94
CA VAL A 84 9.25 -4.15 17.73
C VAL A 84 10.10 -3.93 16.49
N LEU A 85 11.41 -3.77 16.69
CA LEU A 85 12.40 -3.72 15.62
C LEU A 85 13.19 -5.02 15.58
N ARG A 86 12.88 -5.87 14.60
CA ARG A 86 13.68 -7.06 14.26
C ARG A 86 14.32 -6.84 12.91
N GLY A 87 15.64 -6.89 12.85
CA GLY A 87 16.39 -6.46 11.69
C GLY A 87 17.89 -6.56 11.94
N CYS A 88 18.64 -6.57 10.85
CA CYS A 88 20.09 -6.35 10.91
C CYS A 88 20.34 -4.84 10.92
N ARG A 89 20.97 -4.35 11.98
CA ARG A 89 21.39 -2.95 12.06
C ARG A 89 22.64 -2.74 11.21
N VAL A 90 22.57 -1.84 10.24
CA VAL A 90 23.71 -1.41 9.44
C VAL A 90 24.20 -0.07 9.95
N ASP A 91 25.52 0.06 10.14
CA ASP A 91 26.15 1.35 10.44
C ASP A 91 26.14 2.23 9.17
N PRO A 92 25.49 3.41 9.19
CA PRO A 92 25.43 4.29 8.02
C PRO A 92 26.80 4.83 7.57
N ILE A 93 27.81 4.81 8.45
CA ILE A 93 29.18 5.28 8.19
C ILE A 93 30.04 4.16 7.59
N ARG A 94 29.86 2.91 8.03
CA ARG A 94 30.60 1.73 7.56
C ARG A 94 29.77 0.93 6.55
N GLN A 95 29.52 1.51 5.37
CA GLN A 95 28.77 0.87 4.27
C GLN A 95 29.54 -0.24 3.55
N MET A 96 30.53 -0.88 4.17
CA MET A 96 31.23 -2.00 3.56
C MET A 96 30.39 -3.27 3.67
N ALA A 97 29.77 -3.65 2.55
CA ALA A 97 28.79 -4.73 2.43
C ALA A 97 29.32 -6.11 2.90
N VAL A 98 30.63 -6.31 2.92
CA VAL A 98 31.26 -7.61 3.21
C VAL A 98 31.26 -7.92 4.71
N GLU A 99 31.60 -6.96 5.59
CA GLU A 99 31.57 -7.21 7.04
C GLU A 99 30.16 -7.18 7.64
N ALA A 100 29.22 -6.51 6.98
CA ALA A 100 27.83 -6.44 7.42
C ALA A 100 27.09 -7.77 7.18
N ALA A 101 27.48 -8.54 6.16
CA ALA A 101 26.82 -9.81 5.82
C ALA A 101 27.05 -10.89 6.89
N ASP A 102 28.28 -11.04 7.39
CA ASP A 102 28.62 -12.03 8.42
C ASP A 102 28.02 -11.66 9.78
N ARG A 103 28.08 -10.37 10.17
CA ARG A 103 27.49 -9.88 11.42
C ARG A 103 25.97 -10.04 11.50
N CYS A 104 25.31 -10.21 10.37
CA CYS A 104 23.86 -10.24 10.30
C CYS A 104 23.27 -11.59 9.90
N ALA A 105 24.11 -12.61 9.69
CA ALA A 105 23.66 -13.93 9.28
C ALA A 105 22.59 -14.50 10.23
N GLU A 106 22.84 -14.45 11.55
CA GLU A 106 21.92 -14.94 12.58
C GLU A 106 20.58 -14.18 12.58
N SER A 107 20.64 -12.84 12.57
CA SER A 107 19.42 -12.01 12.52
C SER A 107 18.58 -12.26 11.27
N VAL A 108 19.24 -12.53 10.13
CA VAL A 108 18.55 -12.87 8.88
C VAL A 108 17.91 -14.26 8.98
N GLU A 109 18.57 -15.22 9.61
CA GLU A 109 18.03 -16.56 9.83
C GLU A 109 16.82 -16.55 10.78
N GLU A 110 16.90 -15.82 11.89
CA GLU A 110 15.76 -15.60 12.80
C GLU A 110 14.58 -14.96 12.05
N LEU A 111 14.84 -13.91 11.27
CA LEU A 111 13.79 -13.24 10.49
C LEU A 111 13.16 -14.14 9.44
N MET A 112 13.95 -14.99 8.77
CA MET A 112 13.45 -15.90 7.73
C MET A 112 12.67 -17.09 8.30
N SER A 113 12.96 -17.48 9.55
CA SER A 113 12.25 -18.55 10.26
C SER A 113 11.04 -18.06 11.05
N ALA A 114 10.90 -16.75 11.25
CA ALA A 114 9.77 -16.17 11.94
C ALA A 114 8.43 -16.43 11.22
N ASP A 115 7.35 -16.58 12.00
CA ASP A 115 6.00 -16.87 11.48
C ASP A 115 5.54 -15.83 10.43
N PHE A 116 5.81 -14.54 10.64
CA PHE A 116 5.47 -13.47 9.68
C PHE A 116 6.26 -13.55 8.35
N ALA A 117 7.36 -14.29 8.31
CA ALA A 117 8.14 -14.51 7.09
C ALA A 117 7.63 -15.69 6.25
N LEU A 118 6.69 -16.50 6.77
CA LEU A 118 6.12 -17.64 6.07
C LEU A 118 4.68 -17.34 5.62
N LEU A 119 4.47 -17.17 4.32
CA LEU A 119 3.12 -17.00 3.76
C LEU A 119 2.48 -18.34 3.39
N THR A 120 1.99 -19.04 4.42
CA THR A 120 1.26 -20.30 4.27
C THR A 120 0.00 -20.16 3.42
N PRO A 121 -0.55 -21.24 2.84
CA PRO A 121 -1.82 -21.21 2.11
C PRO A 121 -2.97 -20.60 2.93
N ARG A 122 -3.02 -20.88 4.24
CA ARG A 122 -3.99 -20.29 5.17
C ARG A 122 -3.86 -18.78 5.27
N LYS A 123 -2.62 -18.27 5.41
CA LYS A 123 -2.34 -16.82 5.44
C LYS A 123 -2.65 -16.14 4.12
N ARG A 124 -2.28 -16.76 2.99
CA ARG A 124 -2.63 -16.26 1.64
C ARG A 124 -4.14 -16.19 1.43
N ALA A 125 -4.89 -17.19 1.89
CA ALA A 125 -6.35 -17.16 1.85
C ALA A 125 -6.93 -16.07 2.77
N ALA A 126 -6.34 -15.83 3.94
CA ALA A 126 -6.72 -14.71 4.82
C ALA A 126 -6.48 -13.35 4.15
N MET A 127 -5.32 -13.17 3.49
CA MET A 127 -5.00 -11.98 2.71
C MET A 127 -6.01 -11.74 1.59
N ARG A 128 -6.37 -12.77 0.82
CA ARG A 128 -7.38 -12.66 -0.24
C ARG A 128 -8.74 -12.24 0.32
N ARG A 129 -9.20 -12.87 1.41
CA ARG A 129 -10.46 -12.48 2.09
C ARG A 129 -10.42 -11.06 2.61
N PHE A 130 -9.27 -10.61 3.13
CA PHE A 130 -9.09 -9.23 3.59
C PHE A 130 -9.20 -8.24 2.42
N ARG A 131 -8.46 -8.48 1.33
CA ARG A 131 -8.50 -7.65 0.11
C ARG A 131 -9.90 -7.59 -0.49
N GLU A 132 -10.57 -8.73 -0.61
CA GLU A 132 -11.95 -8.82 -1.09
C GLU A 132 -12.92 -8.00 -0.24
N ARG A 133 -12.70 -7.87 1.07
CA ARG A 133 -13.61 -7.14 1.95
C ARG A 133 -13.28 -5.67 2.05
N TYR A 134 -12.00 -5.30 2.12
CA TYR A 134 -11.54 -3.98 2.57
C TYR A 134 -10.78 -3.17 1.52
N MET A 135 -10.27 -3.78 0.44
CA MET A 135 -9.48 -3.05 -0.55
C MET A 135 -10.37 -2.16 -1.42
N ILE A 136 -10.14 -0.85 -1.35
CA ILE A 136 -10.92 0.16 -2.08
C ILE A 136 -10.23 0.67 -3.34
N TYR A 137 -8.92 0.45 -3.46
CA TYR A 137 -8.12 0.87 -4.62
C TYR A 137 -6.97 -0.13 -4.84
N CYS A 138 -6.63 -0.40 -6.10
CA CYS A 138 -5.48 -1.21 -6.48
C CYS A 138 -4.86 -0.69 -7.77
N PHE A 139 -3.57 -0.30 -7.72
CA PHE A 139 -2.87 0.21 -8.90
C PHE A 139 -2.68 -0.83 -10.00
N CYS A 140 -2.60 -2.13 -9.65
CA CYS A 140 -2.55 -3.23 -10.61
C CYS A 140 -3.79 -3.31 -11.52
N TYR A 141 -4.88 -2.68 -11.12
CA TYR A 141 -6.14 -2.63 -11.86
C TYR A 141 -6.46 -1.21 -12.38
N ASP A 142 -5.57 -0.25 -12.19
CA ASP A 142 -5.72 1.14 -12.64
C ASP A 142 -5.24 1.28 -14.09
N GLN A 143 -6.09 0.85 -15.01
CA GLN A 143 -5.87 0.92 -16.45
C GLN A 143 -5.89 2.37 -16.96
N HIS A 144 -6.58 3.28 -16.27
CA HIS A 144 -6.60 4.68 -16.65
C HIS A 144 -5.21 5.32 -16.50
N ARG A 145 -4.52 5.04 -15.38
CA ARG A 145 -3.20 5.60 -15.11
C ARG A 145 -2.07 4.86 -15.81
N TYR A 146 -2.13 3.53 -15.84
CA TYR A 146 -1.00 2.71 -16.28
C TYR A 146 -1.27 1.93 -17.58
N GLY A 147 -2.46 2.10 -18.18
CA GLY A 147 -2.84 1.35 -19.38
C GLY A 147 -2.85 -0.16 -19.11
N ASN A 148 -2.32 -0.92 -20.08
CA ASN A 148 -2.20 -2.37 -20.00
C ASN A 148 -0.81 -2.83 -19.53
N VAL A 149 -0.08 -1.98 -18.79
CA VAL A 149 1.25 -2.34 -18.27
C VAL A 149 1.11 -3.38 -17.16
N ALA A 150 1.80 -4.50 -17.33
CA ALA A 150 1.92 -5.52 -16.28
C ALA A 150 3.10 -5.19 -15.37
N PHE A 151 2.83 -4.82 -14.12
CA PHE A 151 3.90 -4.60 -13.13
C PHE A 151 4.39 -5.93 -12.55
N PRO A 152 5.71 -6.13 -12.39
CA PRO A 152 6.26 -7.37 -11.87
C PRO A 152 5.84 -7.75 -10.44
N ASP A 153 5.32 -6.81 -9.64
CA ASP A 153 4.84 -7.04 -8.27
C ASP A 153 3.34 -7.31 -8.17
N CYS A 154 2.60 -7.32 -9.29
CA CYS A 154 1.16 -7.55 -9.30
C CYS A 154 0.78 -9.04 -9.36
N ASP A 155 0.06 -9.51 -8.34
CA ASP A 155 -0.66 -10.80 -8.36
C ASP A 155 -2.05 -10.61 -9.00
N TYR A 156 -2.14 -10.80 -10.32
CA TYR A 156 -3.40 -10.61 -11.04
C TYR A 156 -4.40 -11.74 -10.75
N VAL A 157 -5.37 -11.44 -9.88
CA VAL A 157 -6.51 -12.32 -9.62
C VAL A 157 -7.74 -11.83 -10.39
N SER A 158 -8.22 -12.61 -11.36
CA SER A 158 -9.35 -12.24 -12.24
C SER A 158 -10.66 -11.98 -11.47
N SER A 159 -10.96 -12.80 -10.46
CA SER A 159 -12.15 -12.62 -9.62
C SER A 159 -12.08 -11.32 -8.81
N GLU A 160 -10.89 -10.92 -8.38
CA GLU A 160 -10.66 -9.65 -7.69
C GLU A 160 -10.79 -8.48 -8.67
N HIS A 161 -10.10 -8.53 -9.82
CA HIS A 161 -10.16 -7.51 -10.88
C HIS A 161 -11.60 -7.19 -11.32
N SER A 162 -12.48 -8.19 -11.41
CA SER A 162 -13.90 -7.98 -11.77
C SER A 162 -14.64 -6.97 -10.88
N ARG A 163 -14.13 -6.72 -9.67
CA ARG A 163 -14.71 -5.80 -8.68
C ARG A 163 -14.15 -4.38 -8.79
N PHE A 164 -13.13 -4.14 -9.60
CA PHE A 164 -12.46 -2.84 -9.78
C PHE A 164 -12.80 -2.21 -11.13
N GLY A 165 -12.99 -0.89 -11.13
CA GLY A 165 -13.19 -0.08 -12.34
C GLY A 165 -11.88 0.25 -13.04
N GLU A 166 -11.96 0.94 -14.18
CA GLU A 166 -10.78 1.34 -14.97
C GLU A 166 -9.80 2.24 -14.21
N TRP A 167 -10.29 2.99 -13.22
CA TRP A 167 -9.48 3.86 -12.37
C TRP A 167 -8.89 3.12 -11.16
N GLY A 168 -8.97 1.79 -11.15
CA GLY A 168 -8.48 0.96 -10.06
C GLY A 168 -9.27 1.09 -8.76
N ASP A 169 -10.43 1.76 -8.75
CA ASP A 169 -11.33 1.88 -7.60
C ASP A 169 -12.30 0.70 -7.51
N ASN A 170 -12.58 0.26 -6.28
CA ASN A 170 -13.53 -0.83 -6.06
C ASN A 170 -14.97 -0.34 -6.33
N LYS A 171 -15.67 -0.96 -7.28
CA LYS A 171 -17.06 -0.64 -7.68
C LYS A 171 -18.05 -0.86 -6.53
N VAL A 172 -17.70 -1.76 -5.62
CA VAL A 172 -18.54 -2.24 -4.52
C VAL A 172 -17.73 -2.09 -3.22
N PRO A 173 -17.42 -0.85 -2.78
CA PRO A 173 -16.56 -0.66 -1.62
C PRO A 173 -17.26 -1.15 -0.34
N PRO A 174 -16.50 -1.39 0.75
CA PRO A 174 -17.04 -1.85 2.04
C PRO A 174 -18.13 -0.91 2.54
N ARG A 175 -19.10 -1.41 3.33
CA ARG A 175 -20.23 -0.60 3.82
C ARG A 175 -19.77 0.58 4.68
N GLU A 176 -18.68 0.40 5.40
CA GLU A 176 -18.01 1.37 6.26
C GLU A 176 -17.50 2.59 5.45
N VAL A 177 -17.09 2.33 4.20
CA VAL A 177 -16.71 3.36 3.23
C VAL A 177 -17.95 3.91 2.51
N ARG A 178 -18.92 3.02 2.22
CA ARG A 178 -20.34 3.26 1.85
C ARG A 178 -20.96 4.48 2.52
N ALA A 179 -20.99 4.42 3.85
CA ALA A 179 -21.70 5.38 4.68
C ALA A 179 -21.04 6.78 4.69
N ARG A 180 -19.79 6.91 4.25
CA ARG A 180 -19.03 8.18 4.26
C ARG A 180 -18.89 8.82 2.88
N SER A 181 -19.21 8.12 1.80
CA SER A 181 -19.21 8.70 0.46
C SER A 181 -20.40 9.65 0.28
N VAL A 182 -20.11 10.96 0.32
CA VAL A 182 -21.04 12.02 -0.13
C VAL A 182 -21.53 11.65 -1.54
N PRO A 183 -22.85 11.78 -1.85
CA PRO A 183 -23.37 11.44 -3.17
C PRO A 183 -22.59 12.19 -4.25
N ARG A 184 -22.07 11.47 -5.25
CA ARG A 184 -21.61 12.10 -6.51
C ARG A 184 -22.80 12.86 -7.08
N ARG A 185 -22.80 14.20 -6.97
CA ARG A 185 -23.69 15.04 -7.77
C ARG A 185 -23.39 14.67 -9.23
N ARG A 186 -24.33 13.96 -9.87
CA ARG A 186 -24.27 13.68 -11.31
C ARG A 186 -24.18 15.04 -12.00
N SER A 187 -23.04 15.31 -12.62
CA SER A 187 -22.89 16.43 -13.55
C SER A 187 -23.98 16.28 -14.60
N ARG A 188 -24.96 17.19 -14.63
CA ARG A 188 -25.89 17.31 -15.76
C ARG A 188 -25.02 17.53 -17.00
N LYS A 189 -25.15 16.67 -18.01
CA LYS A 189 -24.56 16.92 -19.33
C LYS A 189 -25.10 18.29 -19.83
N PRO A 190 -24.25 19.19 -20.35
CA PRO A 190 -24.74 20.37 -21.05
C PRO A 190 -25.51 19.89 -22.28
N SER A 191 -26.73 20.40 -22.46
CA SER A 191 -27.47 20.25 -23.72
C SER A 191 -26.71 20.94 -24.84
N SER A 192 -26.54 20.25 -25.97
CA SER A 192 -26.05 20.85 -27.21
C SER A 192 -26.94 22.02 -27.61
N VAL A 193 -26.35 23.22 -27.67
CA VAL A 193 -26.98 24.38 -28.32
C VAL A 193 -26.67 24.27 -29.80
N ASP A 194 -27.72 24.31 -30.61
CA ASP A 194 -27.72 24.19 -32.06
C ASP A 194 -27.24 25.52 -32.68
N ASP A 195 -26.18 25.45 -33.49
CA ASP A 195 -25.54 26.59 -34.15
C ASP A 195 -26.31 26.92 -35.44
N ARG A 196 -27.41 27.68 -35.35
CA ARG A 196 -28.03 28.35 -36.50
C ARG A 196 -28.71 29.65 -36.07
N GLN A 197 -28.52 30.67 -36.92
CA GLN A 197 -29.17 32.00 -36.95
C GLN A 197 -28.44 33.08 -36.11
N ILE A 198 -27.98 34.23 -36.61
CA ILE A 198 -28.40 35.08 -37.75
C ILE A 198 -27.22 36.00 -38.14
N LEU A 199 -27.05 36.21 -39.46
CA LEU A 199 -26.39 37.36 -40.08
C LEU A 199 -27.27 38.59 -39.87
N ASP A 200 -26.74 39.65 -39.28
CA ASP A 200 -26.90 41.07 -39.69
C ASP A 200 -26.04 41.97 -38.79
#